data_AF-A0A2K1R0A3-F1
#
_entry.id   AF-A0A2K1R0A3-F1
#
_cell.length_a   1.000
_cell.length_b   1.000
_cell.length_c   1.000
_cell.angle_alpha   90.00
_cell.angle_beta   90.00
_cell.angle_gamma   90.00
#
_symmetry.space_group_name_H-M   'P 1'
#
loop_
_entity.id
_entity.type
_entity.pdbx_description
1 polymer ?
#
loop_
_entity_poly.entity_id
_entity_poly.type
_entity_poly.pdbx_seq_one_letter_code
_entity_poly.pdbx_strand_id
1 'polypeptide(L)'
;MEIWHDAGGAPPFLKIRHMTAGRQSSRISIENSSFTSTWSGQDAAELLMPVTETPYPILSHFLCIVEKTTGMPATPLEVPSASTTEAQDTRAQQPLPKGVVLGPDGKPCRTCTSVKAWMQMTKSGDKPKTNTSPPALTATSTSQLPEDCPPDVEQLGRSSWTLLHTIAASYPERPTLTQQSEARQFVSLFGKLYPCWVCASDFQSWMKSGNEPRVSNREEFGRWMCEAHNAVNEKLGKSTFDCNKWQERWRTGWKDGRCD
;
A
#
# COMPACT_ATOMS: atom_id res chain seq x y z
N MET A 1 6.64 3.35 -17.84
CA MET A 1 5.44 4.21 -17.66
C MET A 1 5.97 5.63 -17.59
N GLU A 2 5.94 6.29 -18.75
CA GLU A 2 6.75 7.44 -19.18
C GLU A 2 6.71 8.59 -18.16
N ILE A 3 7.87 8.97 -17.61
CA ILE A 3 8.87 9.91 -18.16
C ILE A 3 8.36 11.36 -18.08
N TRP A 4 8.88 12.08 -17.08
CA TRP A 4 9.00 13.53 -17.13
C TRP A 4 10.50 13.84 -17.34
N HIS A 5 10.95 13.81 -18.60
CA HIS A 5 12.18 14.43 -19.12
C HIS A 5 11.72 15.60 -20.01
N ASP A 6 12.37 16.76 -20.18
CA ASP A 6 13.70 17.28 -19.85
C ASP A 6 13.63 18.83 -19.95
N ALA A 7 14.59 19.54 -19.31
CA ALA A 7 15.45 20.58 -19.91
C ALA A 7 16.00 21.61 -18.89
N GLY A 8 17.32 21.58 -18.64
CA GLY A 8 18.14 22.81 -18.56
C GLY A 8 18.68 23.30 -17.20
N GLY A 9 19.98 23.06 -16.95
CA GLY A 9 20.91 24.07 -16.42
C GLY A 9 21.20 24.12 -14.91
N ALA A 10 22.33 23.53 -14.46
CA ALA A 10 23.01 23.81 -13.19
C ALA A 10 24.10 24.89 -13.39
N PRO A 11 24.49 25.72 -12.37
CA PRO A 11 25.55 25.35 -11.38
C PRO A 11 25.45 26.14 -10.01
N PRO A 12 26.48 26.23 -9.14
CA PRO A 12 27.33 25.21 -8.52
C PRO A 12 27.29 25.19 -6.96
N PHE A 13 27.95 24.16 -6.43
CA PHE A 13 28.26 23.74 -5.05
C PHE A 13 28.61 24.78 -3.99
N LEU A 14 28.18 24.51 -2.74
CA LEU A 14 28.80 25.02 -1.51
C LEU A 14 29.35 23.84 -0.66
N LYS A 15 30.67 23.87 -0.40
CA LYS A 15 31.42 22.96 0.49
C LYS A 15 31.25 23.38 1.96
N ILE A 16 30.97 22.45 2.86
CA ILE A 16 31.28 22.60 4.30
C ILE A 16 31.91 21.30 4.85
N ARG A 17 32.91 21.49 5.72
CA ARG A 17 33.96 20.57 6.17
C ARG A 17 33.51 19.48 7.15
N HIS A 18 34.28 18.39 7.13
CA HIS A 18 34.34 17.29 8.09
C HIS A 18 34.67 17.73 9.53
N MET A 19 34.08 17.02 10.50
CA MET A 19 34.70 16.71 11.80
C MET A 19 34.44 15.23 12.15
N THR A 20 35.50 14.56 12.63
CA THR A 20 35.61 13.13 12.96
C THR A 20 35.53 12.87 14.46
N ALA A 21 35.14 11.63 14.82
CA ALA A 21 35.39 10.84 16.05
C ALA A 21 34.07 10.30 16.62
N GLY A 22 33.93 9.08 17.15
CA GLY A 22 34.87 7.99 17.41
C GLY A 22 34.07 6.70 17.65
N ARG A 23 34.69 5.57 17.32
CA ARG A 23 34.14 4.20 17.38
C ARG A 23 34.33 3.62 18.78
N GLN A 24 33.31 2.98 19.34
CA GLN A 24 33.47 1.92 20.35
C GLN A 24 32.59 0.73 20.00
N SER A 25 33.21 -0.45 20.08
CA SER A 25 32.73 -1.77 19.67
C SER A 25 32.68 -2.64 20.91
N SER A 26 31.52 -3.21 21.22
CA SER A 26 31.38 -4.24 22.25
C SER A 26 30.91 -5.52 21.58
N ARG A 27 31.79 -6.54 21.57
CA ARG A 27 31.47 -7.92 21.22
C ARG A 27 30.62 -8.53 22.34
N ILE A 28 29.56 -9.25 21.98
CA ILE A 28 28.87 -10.18 22.87
C ILE A 28 29.11 -11.58 22.31
N SER A 29 29.69 -12.44 23.15
CA SER A 29 29.94 -13.86 22.88
C SER A 29 28.64 -14.64 22.82
N ILE A 30 28.58 -15.58 21.88
CA ILE A 30 27.56 -16.61 21.76
C ILE A 30 28.05 -17.81 22.58
N GLU A 31 27.29 -18.22 23.59
CA GLU A 31 27.44 -19.54 24.21
C GLU A 31 26.42 -20.51 23.61
N ASN A 32 26.97 -21.62 23.12
CA ASN A 32 26.26 -22.77 22.57
C ASN A 32 26.01 -23.74 23.73
N SER A 33 24.77 -24.12 23.99
CA SER A 33 24.47 -25.25 24.89
C SER A 33 23.72 -26.32 24.11
N SER A 34 24.45 -27.41 23.88
CA SER A 34 23.95 -28.68 23.38
C SER A 34 23.19 -29.38 24.50
N PHE A 35 22.00 -29.89 24.23
CA PHE A 35 21.38 -30.92 25.05
C PHE A 35 20.95 -32.09 24.17
N THR A 36 21.67 -33.20 24.33
CA THR A 36 21.33 -34.53 23.84
C THR A 36 20.43 -35.19 24.87
N SER A 37 19.30 -35.76 24.46
CA SER A 37 18.73 -36.88 25.20
C SER A 37 18.01 -37.85 24.26
N THR A 38 18.38 -39.10 24.47
CA THR A 38 18.14 -40.33 23.73
C THR A 38 16.69 -40.80 23.73
N TRP A 39 16.32 -41.45 22.62
CA TRP A 39 15.12 -42.25 22.41
C TRP A 39 15.12 -43.55 23.22
N SER A 40 13.95 -43.96 23.72
CA SER A 40 13.63 -45.36 24.07
C SER A 40 12.11 -45.56 24.16
N GLY A 41 11.60 -46.58 23.48
CA GLY A 41 10.38 -47.31 23.88
C GLY A 41 9.12 -47.07 23.05
N GLN A 42 8.78 -48.06 22.22
CA GLN A 42 7.50 -48.25 21.52
C GLN A 42 6.34 -48.58 22.48
N ASP A 43 5.12 -48.12 22.16
CA ASP A 43 3.95 -48.98 21.87
C ASP A 43 2.74 -48.14 21.38
N ALA A 44 1.89 -48.79 20.57
CA ALA A 44 0.94 -48.21 19.63
C ALA A 44 -0.44 -47.84 20.22
N ALA A 45 -1.07 -46.76 19.71
CA ALA A 45 -2.49 -46.69 19.29
C ALA A 45 -2.91 -45.27 18.85
N GLU A 46 -3.61 -45.21 17.71
CA GLU A 46 -4.59 -44.21 17.23
C GLU A 46 -4.26 -42.71 17.11
N LEU A 47 -4.34 -42.27 15.84
CA LEU A 47 -4.49 -40.92 15.30
C LEU A 47 -5.28 -39.92 16.17
N LEU A 48 -4.56 -39.11 16.95
CA LEU A 48 -4.95 -37.73 17.29
C LEU A 48 -3.69 -36.87 17.23
N MET A 49 -3.57 -36.02 16.22
CA MET A 49 -2.46 -35.06 16.15
C MET A 49 -2.68 -33.96 17.21
N PRO A 50 -1.73 -33.70 18.12
CA PRO A 50 -1.85 -32.58 19.05
C PRO A 50 -1.76 -31.24 18.31
N VAL A 51 -2.58 -30.28 18.73
CA VAL A 51 -2.67 -28.91 18.18
C VAL A 51 -1.45 -28.08 18.60
N THR A 52 -0.25 -28.48 18.17
CA THR A 52 0.99 -27.74 18.44
C THR A 52 1.88 -27.54 17.22
N GLU A 53 1.53 -28.05 16.04
CA GLU A 53 2.22 -27.73 14.79
C GLU A 53 1.26 -27.15 13.76
N THR A 54 0.95 -25.86 13.89
CA THR A 54 0.41 -25.08 12.76
C THR A 54 1.56 -24.26 12.16
N PRO A 55 1.67 -24.15 10.82
CA PRO A 55 2.74 -23.40 10.15
C PRO A 55 2.61 -21.86 10.33
N TYR A 56 1.75 -21.40 11.24
CA TYR A 56 1.39 -20.00 11.44
C TYR A 56 1.57 -19.62 12.92
N PRO A 57 2.75 -19.10 13.32
CA PRO A 57 3.11 -18.88 14.73
C PRO A 57 2.19 -17.88 15.44
N ILE A 58 1.63 -16.91 14.71
CA ILE A 58 0.70 -15.89 15.26
C ILE A 58 -0.61 -16.55 15.72
N LEU A 59 -1.09 -17.55 14.98
CA LEU A 59 -2.34 -18.26 15.31
C LEU A 59 -2.14 -19.21 16.49
N SER A 60 -0.96 -19.82 16.63
CA SER A 60 -0.63 -20.68 17.78
C SER A 60 -0.69 -19.92 19.10
N HIS A 61 -0.15 -18.69 19.17
CA HIS A 61 -0.25 -17.86 20.37
C HIS A 61 -1.69 -17.50 20.72
N PHE A 62 -2.50 -17.16 19.72
CA PHE A 62 -3.90 -16.80 19.94
C PHE A 62 -4.71 -17.97 20.49
N LEU A 63 -4.57 -19.16 19.88
CA LEU A 63 -5.28 -20.37 20.30
C LEU A 63 -4.86 -20.83 21.70
N CYS A 64 -3.57 -20.75 22.02
CA CYS A 64 -3.06 -21.05 23.36
C CYS A 64 -3.61 -20.09 24.43
N ILE A 65 -3.70 -18.80 24.11
CA ILE A 65 -4.28 -17.81 25.04
C ILE A 65 -5.76 -18.10 25.26
N VAL A 66 -6.52 -18.38 24.20
CA VAL A 66 -7.95 -18.72 24.30
C VAL A 66 -8.16 -19.95 25.18
N GLU A 67 -7.42 -21.04 24.95
CA GLU A 67 -7.49 -22.25 25.77
C GLU A 67 -7.12 -21.98 27.23
N LYS A 68 -6.07 -21.19 27.49
CA LYS A 68 -5.65 -20.81 28.85
C LYS A 68 -6.69 -19.95 29.57
N THR A 69 -7.42 -19.10 28.86
CA THR A 69 -8.48 -18.25 29.44
C THR A 69 -9.82 -18.94 29.59
N THR A 70 -10.14 -19.92 28.74
CA THR A 70 -11.49 -20.53 28.67
C THR A 70 -11.53 -21.97 29.15
N GLY A 71 -10.38 -22.65 29.26
CA GLY A 71 -10.27 -24.05 29.64
C GLY A 71 -10.84 -25.03 28.60
N MET A 72 -11.20 -24.56 27.41
CA MET A 72 -11.74 -25.38 26.33
C MET A 72 -10.78 -25.38 25.13
N PRO A 73 -10.46 -26.55 24.54
CA PRO A 73 -9.66 -26.61 23.34
C PRO A 73 -10.43 -25.96 22.19
N ALA A 74 -9.73 -25.20 21.34
CA ALA A 74 -10.33 -24.57 20.16
C ALA A 74 -10.69 -25.66 19.12
N THR A 75 -11.89 -26.21 19.23
CA THR A 75 -12.44 -27.09 18.18
C THR A 75 -12.92 -26.23 17.00
N PRO A 76 -12.70 -26.66 15.75
CA PRO A 76 -13.34 -26.03 14.60
C PRO A 76 -14.85 -26.08 14.78
N LEU A 77 -15.52 -24.93 14.65
CA LEU A 77 -16.98 -24.87 14.66
C LEU A 77 -17.50 -25.61 13.42
N GLU A 78 -18.05 -26.80 13.64
CA GLU A 78 -18.89 -27.47 12.66
C GLU A 78 -20.20 -26.68 12.56
N VAL A 79 -20.41 -26.03 11.42
CA VAL A 79 -21.60 -25.21 11.17
C VAL A 79 -22.79 -26.15 11.02
N PRO A 80 -23.82 -26.09 11.90
CA PRO A 80 -25.02 -26.88 11.69
C PRO A 80 -25.76 -26.32 10.48
N SER A 81 -26.04 -27.17 9.50
CA SER A 81 -26.87 -26.84 8.35
C SER A 81 -28.29 -26.52 8.83
N ALA A 82 -28.59 -25.23 9.00
CA ALA A 82 -29.92 -24.76 9.37
C ALA A 82 -30.74 -24.55 8.09
N SER A 83 -31.65 -25.50 7.85
CA SER A 83 -32.74 -25.37 6.88
C SER A 83 -33.57 -24.12 7.21
N THR A 84 -33.43 -23.08 6.38
CA THR A 84 -34.33 -21.92 6.39
C THR A 84 -35.07 -21.90 5.07
N THR A 85 -36.34 -22.26 5.14
CA THR A 85 -37.35 -22.01 4.13
C THR A 85 -37.67 -20.51 4.18
N GLU A 86 -37.24 -19.73 3.21
CA GLU A 86 -37.85 -18.42 2.90
C GLU A 86 -37.46 -17.93 1.50
N ALA A 87 -38.33 -17.10 0.94
CA ALA A 87 -38.64 -16.91 -0.47
C ALA A 87 -37.48 -16.57 -1.43
N GLN A 88 -37.57 -17.13 -2.63
CA GLN A 88 -36.77 -16.77 -3.80
C GLN A 88 -37.01 -15.32 -4.22
N ASP A 89 -35.96 -14.49 -4.17
CA ASP A 89 -35.77 -13.39 -5.11
C ASP A 89 -34.51 -13.69 -5.95
N THR A 90 -34.76 -14.25 -7.13
CA THR A 90 -33.73 -14.68 -8.07
C THR A 90 -33.21 -13.50 -8.88
N ARG A 91 -32.19 -12.81 -8.36
CA ARG A 91 -31.24 -12.07 -9.21
C ARG A 91 -29.87 -12.73 -9.16
N ALA A 92 -29.62 -13.57 -10.16
CA ALA A 92 -28.36 -14.30 -10.36
C ALA A 92 -27.14 -13.36 -10.31
N GLN A 93 -26.33 -13.49 -9.26
CA GLN A 93 -24.98 -12.91 -9.21
C GLN A 93 -24.06 -13.80 -10.05
N GLN A 94 -23.69 -13.31 -11.23
CA GLN A 94 -22.68 -13.94 -12.07
C GLN A 94 -21.36 -14.07 -11.29
N PRO A 95 -20.66 -15.22 -11.32
CA PRO A 95 -19.40 -15.38 -10.62
C PRO A 95 -18.35 -14.43 -11.21
N LEU A 96 -17.82 -13.54 -10.36
CA LEU A 96 -16.80 -12.57 -10.75
C LEU A 96 -15.49 -13.28 -11.17
N PRO A 97 -14.72 -12.72 -12.12
CA PRO A 97 -13.42 -13.24 -12.49
C PRO A 97 -12.46 -13.33 -11.29
N LYS A 98 -11.62 -14.36 -11.25
CA LYS A 98 -10.63 -14.58 -10.17
C LYS A 98 -9.71 -13.35 -10.05
N GLY A 99 -9.64 -12.75 -8.86
CA GLY A 99 -8.75 -11.63 -8.55
C GLY A 99 -9.36 -10.24 -8.65
N VAL A 100 -10.64 -10.12 -9.02
CA VAL A 100 -11.40 -8.86 -8.89
C VAL A 100 -11.99 -8.78 -7.49
N VAL A 101 -11.65 -7.71 -6.76
CA VAL A 101 -12.17 -7.45 -5.42
C VAL A 101 -13.24 -6.36 -5.51
N LEU A 102 -14.42 -6.59 -4.92
CA LEU A 102 -15.45 -5.56 -4.81
C LEU A 102 -15.20 -4.68 -3.58
N GLY A 103 -15.45 -3.38 -3.71
CA GLY A 103 -15.47 -2.43 -2.60
C GLY A 103 -16.75 -2.55 -1.75
N PRO A 104 -16.81 -1.84 -0.60
CA PRO A 104 -18.00 -1.77 0.24
C PRO A 104 -19.24 -1.20 -0.47
N ASP A 105 -19.05 -0.50 -1.59
CA ASP A 105 -20.08 0.05 -2.47
C ASP A 105 -20.58 -0.95 -3.53
N GLY A 106 -20.07 -2.19 -3.52
CA GLY A 106 -20.43 -3.25 -4.46
C GLY A 106 -19.81 -3.11 -5.85
N LYS A 107 -18.93 -2.12 -6.08
CA LYS A 107 -18.24 -1.88 -7.36
C LYS A 107 -16.83 -2.47 -7.36
N PRO A 108 -16.26 -2.83 -8.53
CA PRO A 108 -14.87 -3.28 -8.60
C PRO A 108 -13.90 -2.26 -8.00
N CYS A 109 -13.15 -2.65 -6.97
CA CYS A 109 -12.16 -1.81 -6.32
C CYS A 109 -10.86 -1.85 -7.14
N ARG A 110 -10.55 -0.74 -7.83
CA ARG A 110 -9.31 -0.59 -8.61
C ARG A 110 -8.05 -0.73 -7.76
N THR A 111 -8.04 -0.15 -6.56
CA THR A 111 -6.89 -0.21 -5.63
C THR A 111 -6.67 -1.62 -5.09
N CYS A 112 -7.73 -2.44 -5.04
CA CYS A 112 -7.70 -3.78 -4.47
C CYS A 112 -7.52 -4.87 -5.54
N THR A 113 -7.52 -4.51 -6.82
CA THR A 113 -7.54 -5.44 -7.96
C THR A 113 -6.28 -5.23 -8.80
N SER A 114 -5.58 -6.32 -9.12
CA SER A 114 -4.38 -6.22 -9.99
C SER A 114 -4.75 -5.74 -11.40
N VAL A 115 -3.84 -5.02 -12.05
CA VAL A 115 -4.04 -4.55 -13.43
C VAL A 115 -4.37 -5.68 -14.41
N LYS A 116 -3.80 -6.87 -14.21
CA LYS A 116 -4.07 -8.07 -15.02
C LYS A 116 -5.51 -8.56 -14.84
N ALA A 117 -6.00 -8.59 -13.60
CA ALA A 117 -7.38 -8.98 -13.31
C ALA A 117 -8.37 -7.93 -13.87
N TRP A 118 -8.01 -6.65 -13.81
CA TRP A 118 -8.80 -5.56 -14.40
C TRP A 118 -8.95 -5.70 -15.93
N MET A 119 -7.83 -5.87 -16.65
CA MET A 119 -7.84 -6.06 -18.12
C MET A 119 -8.61 -7.33 -18.55
N GLN A 120 -8.61 -8.37 -17.72
CA GLN A 120 -9.38 -9.58 -17.99
C GLN A 120 -10.89 -9.35 -17.80
N MET A 121 -11.27 -8.47 -16.86
CA MET A 121 -12.67 -8.06 -16.64
C MET A 121 -13.19 -7.21 -17.80
N THR A 122 -12.43 -6.22 -18.27
CA THR A 122 -12.82 -5.36 -19.41
C THR A 122 -12.93 -6.15 -20.72
N LYS A 123 -12.06 -7.15 -20.92
CA LYS A 123 -12.09 -8.05 -22.10
C LYS A 123 -13.24 -9.08 -22.09
N SER A 124 -13.95 -9.25 -20.97
CA SER A 124 -15.05 -10.21 -20.86
C SER A 124 -16.42 -9.63 -21.26
N GLY A 125 -16.51 -8.31 -21.51
CA GLY A 125 -17.62 -7.67 -22.21
C GLY A 125 -17.24 -7.42 -23.67
N ASP A 126 -17.87 -8.16 -24.59
CA ASP A 126 -17.72 -8.13 -26.06
C ASP A 126 -16.40 -8.64 -26.69
N LYS A 127 -16.55 -9.57 -27.65
CA LYS A 127 -15.52 -10.06 -28.59
C LYS A 127 -15.74 -9.38 -29.95
N PRO A 128 -14.69 -9.08 -30.74
CA PRO A 128 -14.01 -10.13 -31.51
C PRO A 128 -12.48 -10.15 -31.37
N LYS A 129 -11.93 -11.30 -31.79
CA LYS A 129 -10.51 -11.65 -31.77
C LYS A 129 -9.72 -10.83 -32.79
N THR A 130 -8.60 -10.27 -32.35
CA THR A 130 -7.45 -9.97 -33.20
C THR A 130 -6.17 -10.37 -32.45
N ASN A 131 -5.45 -11.33 -33.03
CA ASN A 131 -4.09 -11.67 -32.62
C ASN A 131 -3.17 -10.60 -33.19
N THR A 132 -2.61 -9.75 -32.34
CA THR A 132 -1.44 -8.95 -32.70
C THR A 132 -0.58 -8.80 -31.46
N SER A 133 0.57 -9.45 -31.47
CA SER A 133 1.63 -9.24 -30.49
C SER A 133 2.12 -7.79 -30.60
N PRO A 134 2.22 -7.01 -29.52
CA PRO A 134 2.91 -5.74 -29.59
C PRO A 134 4.43 -5.98 -29.71
N PRO A 135 5.14 -5.22 -30.55
CA PRO A 135 6.60 -5.24 -30.55
C PRO A 135 7.11 -4.73 -29.19
N ALA A 136 8.14 -5.40 -28.68
CA ALA A 136 8.88 -4.96 -27.51
C ALA A 136 9.47 -3.58 -27.79
N LEU A 137 8.87 -2.55 -27.18
CA LEU A 137 9.46 -1.22 -27.11
C LEU A 137 10.57 -1.29 -26.06
N THR A 138 11.81 -1.27 -26.56
CA THR A 138 13.02 -0.97 -25.78
C THR A 138 12.85 0.37 -25.08
N ALA A 139 12.56 0.32 -23.78
CA ALA A 139 12.57 1.50 -22.93
C ALA A 139 14.02 1.96 -22.74
N THR A 140 14.28 3.18 -23.19
CA THR A 140 15.50 3.94 -23.02
C THR A 140 15.80 4.13 -21.52
N SER A 141 17.08 3.97 -21.18
CA SER A 141 17.68 4.00 -19.86
C SER A 141 17.43 5.29 -19.08
N THR A 142 16.44 5.29 -18.17
CA THR A 142 16.58 6.00 -16.90
C THR A 142 17.53 5.20 -16.03
N SER A 143 18.52 5.83 -15.40
CA SER A 143 19.39 5.22 -14.39
C SER A 143 18.56 4.83 -13.17
N GLN A 144 17.78 3.76 -13.29
CA GLN A 144 17.08 3.17 -12.16
C GLN A 144 18.09 2.29 -11.46
N LEU A 145 18.36 2.61 -10.19
CA LEU A 145 19.04 1.69 -9.30
C LEU A 145 18.31 0.32 -9.35
N PRO A 146 19.04 -0.80 -9.25
CA PRO A 146 18.43 -2.12 -9.12
C PRO A 146 17.29 -2.13 -8.09
N GLU A 147 16.22 -2.89 -8.34
CA GLU A 147 15.02 -2.89 -7.49
C GLU A 147 15.29 -3.34 -6.03
N ASP A 148 16.40 -4.03 -5.80
CA ASP A 148 16.88 -4.50 -4.50
C ASP A 148 17.71 -3.44 -3.73
N CYS A 149 17.93 -2.26 -4.31
CA CYS A 149 18.60 -1.15 -3.64
C CYS A 149 17.63 -0.28 -2.82
N PRO A 150 18.07 0.31 -1.69
CA PRO A 150 17.30 1.33 -0.99
C PRO A 150 16.93 2.50 -1.91
N PRO A 151 15.72 3.07 -1.80
CA PRO A 151 15.28 4.14 -2.68
C PRO A 151 16.09 5.43 -2.43
N ASP A 152 16.46 6.10 -3.51
CA ASP A 152 16.94 7.49 -3.44
C ASP A 152 15.77 8.47 -3.19
N VAL A 153 16.09 9.77 -3.12
CA VAL A 153 15.10 10.82 -2.85
C VAL A 153 14.00 10.91 -3.92
N GLU A 154 14.28 10.55 -5.17
CA GLU A 154 13.33 10.63 -6.27
C GLU A 154 12.39 9.43 -6.28
N GLN A 155 12.93 8.22 -6.11
CA GLN A 155 12.16 7.00 -5.98
C GLN A 155 11.30 7.02 -4.72
N LEU A 156 11.85 7.48 -3.58
CA LEU A 156 11.10 7.65 -2.33
C LEU A 156 9.98 8.70 -2.51
N GLY A 157 10.29 9.84 -3.13
CA GLY A 157 9.32 10.90 -3.39
C GLY A 157 8.15 10.43 -4.26
N ARG A 158 8.44 9.79 -5.39
CA ARG A 158 7.42 9.24 -6.31
C ARG A 158 6.55 8.19 -5.64
N SER A 159 7.14 7.29 -4.84
CA SER A 159 6.42 6.26 -4.10
C SER A 159 5.50 6.88 -3.04
N SER A 160 6.01 7.88 -2.34
CA SER A 160 5.26 8.59 -1.29
C SER A 160 4.09 9.39 -1.85
N TRP A 161 4.29 10.12 -2.95
CA TRP A 161 3.19 10.82 -3.63
C TRP A 161 2.15 9.85 -4.16
N THR A 162 2.56 8.68 -4.67
CA THR A 162 1.61 7.64 -5.08
C THR A 162 0.73 7.20 -3.91
N LEU A 163 1.32 6.95 -2.74
CA LEU A 163 0.57 6.60 -1.53
C LEU A 163 -0.38 7.74 -1.11
N LEU A 164 0.13 8.96 -0.96
CA LEU A 164 -0.62 10.12 -0.47
C LEU A 164 -1.82 10.45 -1.37
N HIS A 165 -1.62 10.48 -2.68
CA HIS A 165 -2.70 10.72 -3.64
C HIS A 165 -3.72 9.58 -3.65
N THR A 166 -3.29 8.33 -3.48
CA THR A 166 -4.21 7.18 -3.39
C THR A 166 -5.05 7.21 -2.11
N ILE A 167 -4.47 7.65 -0.99
CA ILE A 167 -5.20 7.89 0.26
C ILE A 167 -6.26 8.98 0.04
N ALA A 168 -5.89 10.10 -0.58
CA ALA A 168 -6.82 11.19 -0.87
C ALA A 168 -7.94 10.76 -1.85
N ALA A 169 -7.60 9.96 -2.88
CA ALA A 169 -8.56 9.41 -3.82
C ALA A 169 -9.55 8.41 -3.21
N SER A 170 -9.12 7.68 -2.17
CA SER A 170 -9.97 6.73 -1.43
C SER A 170 -10.72 7.39 -0.26
N TYR A 171 -10.47 8.68 0.02
CA TYR A 171 -11.12 9.39 1.12
C TYR A 171 -12.65 9.49 0.90
N PRO A 172 -13.47 9.49 1.97
CA PRO A 172 -14.92 9.58 1.82
C PRO A 172 -15.38 10.93 1.26
N GLU A 173 -16.47 10.95 0.51
CA GLU A 173 -17.15 12.21 0.13
C GLU A 173 -17.77 12.90 1.34
N ARG A 174 -18.17 12.12 2.34
CA ARG A 174 -18.80 12.59 3.57
C ARG A 174 -18.08 11.96 4.77
N PRO A 175 -16.87 12.43 5.11
CA PRO A 175 -16.09 11.85 6.20
C PRO A 175 -16.69 12.20 7.56
N THR A 176 -16.60 11.27 8.50
CA THR A 176 -16.91 11.53 9.92
C THR A 176 -15.89 12.49 10.53
N LEU A 177 -16.23 13.14 11.65
CA LEU A 177 -15.30 14.02 12.36
C LEU A 177 -14.00 13.29 12.76
N THR A 178 -14.11 12.01 13.13
CA THR A 178 -12.97 11.13 13.41
C THR A 178 -12.08 10.98 12.18
N GLN A 179 -12.65 10.62 11.02
CA GLN A 179 -11.89 10.50 9.77
C GLN A 179 -11.22 11.81 9.34
N GLN A 180 -11.83 12.96 9.63
CA GLN A 180 -11.20 14.27 9.39
C GLN A 180 -10.03 14.51 10.35
N SER A 181 -10.20 14.21 11.63
CA SER A 181 -9.12 14.33 12.63
C SER A 181 -7.94 13.43 12.27
N GLU A 182 -8.22 12.16 11.95
CA GLU A 182 -7.23 11.16 11.54
C GLU A 182 -6.49 11.58 10.27
N ALA A 183 -7.17 12.12 9.26
CA ALA A 183 -6.53 12.59 8.04
C ALA A 183 -5.56 13.76 8.31
N ARG A 184 -5.95 14.75 9.14
CA ARG A 184 -5.05 15.84 9.54
C ARG A 184 -3.85 15.32 10.34
N GLN A 185 -4.09 14.41 11.29
CA GLN A 185 -3.05 13.83 12.10
C GLN A 185 -2.08 12.99 11.26
N PHE A 186 -2.59 12.18 10.34
CA PHE A 186 -1.79 11.40 9.41
C PHE A 186 -0.85 12.29 8.59
N VAL A 187 -1.36 13.35 7.96
CA VAL A 187 -0.52 14.27 7.16
C VAL A 187 0.53 14.97 8.05
N SER A 188 0.16 15.38 9.26
CA SER A 188 1.10 15.97 10.22
C SER A 188 2.21 14.99 10.63
N LEU A 189 1.85 13.74 10.93
CA LEU A 189 2.80 12.69 11.30
C LEU A 189 3.68 12.29 10.10
N PHE A 190 3.10 12.20 8.91
CA PHE A 190 3.85 11.96 7.68
C PHE A 190 4.94 13.01 7.50
N GLY A 191 4.59 14.30 7.64
CA GLY A 191 5.56 15.39 7.56
C GLY A 191 6.67 15.33 8.63
N LYS A 192 6.41 14.73 9.79
CA LYS A 192 7.41 14.54 10.87
C LYS A 192 8.30 13.32 10.66
N LEU A 193 7.74 12.25 10.09
CA LEU A 193 8.40 10.95 9.93
C LEU A 193 9.06 10.76 8.56
N TYR A 194 8.88 11.71 7.64
CA TYR A 194 9.43 11.61 6.30
C TYR A 194 10.98 11.56 6.34
N PRO A 195 11.64 10.51 5.80
CA PRO A 195 13.07 10.26 6.03
C PRO A 195 14.03 11.34 5.49
N CYS A 196 13.63 12.07 4.46
CA CYS A 196 14.38 13.21 3.96
C CYS A 196 14.11 14.43 4.86
N TRP A 197 14.99 14.71 5.82
CA TRP A 197 14.79 15.77 6.81
C TRP A 197 14.59 17.17 6.21
N VAL A 198 15.29 17.52 5.12
CA VAL A 198 15.08 18.81 4.41
C VAL A 198 13.68 18.87 3.82
N CYS A 199 13.27 17.80 3.12
CA CYS A 199 11.95 17.69 2.50
C CYS A 199 10.84 17.74 3.57
N ALA A 200 11.05 17.07 4.70
CA ALA A 200 10.15 17.03 5.84
C ALA A 200 9.97 18.42 6.47
N SER A 201 11.08 19.12 6.73
CA SER A 201 11.08 20.46 7.29
C SER A 201 10.40 21.48 6.38
N ASP A 202 10.65 21.39 5.08
CA ASP A 202 10.01 22.23 4.07
C ASP A 202 8.50 22.01 4.02
N PHE A 203 8.06 20.75 3.96
CA PHE A 203 6.65 20.40 3.92
C PHE A 203 5.90 20.86 5.18
N GLN A 204 6.51 20.67 6.36
CA GLN A 204 5.96 21.17 7.62
C GLN A 204 5.87 22.70 7.65
N SER A 205 6.87 23.41 7.13
CA SER A 205 6.87 24.87 7.08
C SER A 205 5.81 25.41 6.14
N TRP A 206 5.66 24.79 4.97
CA TRP A 206 4.61 25.12 4.00
C TRP A 206 3.20 24.92 4.59
N MET A 207 2.96 23.82 5.30
CA MET A 207 1.67 23.61 5.98
C MET A 207 1.39 24.67 7.05
N LYS A 208 2.41 25.08 7.82
CA LYS A 208 2.29 26.11 8.87
C LYS A 208 2.07 27.52 8.32
N SER A 209 2.36 27.77 7.05
CA SER A 209 2.19 29.08 6.42
C SER A 209 0.78 29.30 5.84
N GLY A 210 -0.24 28.75 6.50
CA GLY A 210 -1.64 28.87 6.08
C GLY A 210 -2.09 27.85 5.02
N ASN A 211 -1.35 26.75 4.85
CA ASN A 211 -1.71 25.67 3.93
C ASN A 211 -2.12 24.40 4.67
N GLU A 212 -2.92 24.54 5.74
CA GLU A 212 -3.37 23.39 6.52
C GLU A 212 -4.19 22.39 5.68
N PRO A 213 -4.11 21.07 5.98
CA PRO A 213 -4.87 20.06 5.24
C PRO A 213 -6.37 20.31 5.23
N ARG A 214 -6.93 20.50 4.03
CA ARG A 214 -8.38 20.61 3.80
C ARG A 214 -8.97 19.20 3.69
N VAL A 215 -9.59 18.71 4.76
CA VAL A 215 -10.08 17.32 4.85
C VAL A 215 -11.61 17.24 5.01
N SER A 216 -12.35 18.29 4.66
CA SER A 216 -13.81 18.32 4.87
C SER A 216 -14.54 17.28 4.02
N ASN A 217 -13.97 16.91 2.86
CA ASN A 217 -14.44 15.85 1.97
C ASN A 217 -13.33 15.44 1.00
N ARG A 218 -13.58 14.40 0.20
CA ARG A 218 -12.66 13.91 -0.82
C ARG A 218 -12.19 14.94 -1.83
N GLU A 219 -13.07 15.81 -2.34
CA GLU A 219 -12.66 16.80 -3.34
C GLU A 219 -11.69 17.81 -2.74
N GLU A 220 -12.00 18.35 -1.55
CA GLU A 220 -11.13 19.28 -0.84
C GLU A 220 -9.78 18.65 -0.50
N PHE A 221 -9.76 17.38 -0.07
CA PHE A 221 -8.52 16.70 0.29
C PHE A 221 -7.67 16.34 -0.92
N GLY A 222 -8.29 15.84 -2.00
CA GLY A 222 -7.60 15.56 -3.26
C GLY A 222 -7.04 16.83 -3.91
N ARG A 223 -7.80 17.92 -3.87
CA ARG A 223 -7.36 19.24 -4.34
C ARG A 223 -6.16 19.74 -3.56
N TRP A 224 -6.26 19.74 -2.22
CA TRP A 224 -5.17 20.15 -1.34
C TRP A 224 -3.90 19.30 -1.56
N MET A 225 -4.05 17.99 -1.74
CA MET A 225 -2.92 17.10 -2.01
C MET A 225 -2.23 17.43 -3.34
N CYS A 226 -2.99 17.83 -4.35
CA CYS A 226 -2.44 18.30 -5.62
C CYS A 226 -1.67 19.62 -5.46
N GLU A 227 -2.24 20.60 -4.76
CA GLU A 227 -1.58 21.89 -4.51
C GLU A 227 -0.29 21.73 -3.70
N ALA A 228 -0.30 20.87 -2.68
CA ALA A 228 0.89 20.52 -1.90
C ALA A 228 2.00 19.91 -2.79
N HIS A 229 1.64 19.03 -3.71
CA HIS A 229 2.58 18.46 -4.67
C HIS A 229 3.10 19.52 -5.66
N ASN A 230 2.24 20.44 -6.12
CA ASN A 230 2.64 21.54 -6.99
C ASN A 230 3.59 22.53 -6.32
N ALA A 231 3.42 22.82 -5.02
CA ALA A 231 4.37 23.64 -4.28
C ALA A 231 5.79 23.03 -4.29
N VAL A 232 5.89 21.70 -4.22
CA VAL A 232 7.17 20.99 -4.38
C VAL A 232 7.65 21.03 -5.83
N ASN A 233 6.76 20.87 -6.81
CA ASN A 233 7.13 20.99 -8.23
C ASN A 233 7.73 22.36 -8.54
N GLU A 234 7.06 23.44 -8.14
CA GLU A 234 7.54 24.82 -8.31
C GLU A 234 8.91 25.02 -7.65
N LYS A 235 9.08 24.55 -6.40
CA LYS A 235 10.37 24.63 -5.70
C LYS A 235 11.49 23.90 -6.44
N LEU A 236 11.19 22.79 -7.09
CA LEU A 236 12.14 21.99 -7.86
C LEU A 236 12.26 22.42 -9.34
N GLY A 237 11.61 23.51 -9.75
CA GLY A 237 11.60 23.98 -11.14
C GLY A 237 10.88 23.05 -12.11
N LYS A 238 9.96 22.21 -11.62
CA LYS A 238 9.14 21.30 -12.43
C LYS A 238 7.82 21.98 -12.83
N SER A 239 7.22 21.50 -13.91
CA SER A 239 5.90 21.95 -14.34
C SER A 239 4.82 21.65 -13.29
N THR A 240 3.90 22.58 -13.10
CA THR A 240 2.70 22.37 -12.27
C THR A 240 1.72 21.40 -12.95
N PHE A 241 1.12 20.52 -12.16
CA PHE A 241 0.04 19.63 -12.59
C PHE A 241 -1.31 20.34 -12.53
N ASP A 242 -2.18 20.13 -13.52
CA ASP A 242 -3.56 20.64 -13.50
C ASP A 242 -4.40 19.90 -12.45
N CYS A 243 -4.63 20.55 -11.32
CA CYS A 243 -5.38 19.94 -10.22
C CYS A 243 -6.82 19.59 -10.59
N ASN A 244 -7.40 20.09 -11.68
CA ASN A 244 -8.73 19.62 -12.11
C ASN A 244 -8.71 18.18 -12.63
N LYS A 245 -7.53 17.62 -12.92
CA LYS A 245 -7.34 16.24 -13.41
C LYS A 245 -6.85 15.28 -12.32
N TRP A 246 -6.88 15.70 -11.06
CA TRP A 246 -6.38 14.89 -9.95
C TRP A 246 -7.14 13.55 -9.84
N GLN A 247 -8.47 13.56 -10.03
CA GLN A 247 -9.28 12.35 -9.98
C GLN A 247 -8.99 11.40 -11.14
N GLU A 248 -8.79 11.93 -12.35
CA GLU A 248 -8.44 11.12 -13.52
C GLU A 248 -7.12 10.40 -13.29
N ARG A 249 -6.13 11.11 -12.75
CA ARG A 249 -4.81 10.56 -12.49
C ARG A 249 -4.80 9.52 -11.36
N TRP A 250 -5.56 9.73 -10.29
CA TRP A 250 -5.39 8.96 -9.04
C TRP A 250 -6.58 8.09 -8.64
N ARG A 251 -7.71 8.20 -9.32
CA ARG A 251 -8.94 7.47 -8.97
C ARG A 251 -9.57 6.78 -10.18
N THR A 252 -10.08 7.57 -11.11
CA THR A 252 -11.01 7.09 -12.15
C THR A 252 -10.29 6.54 -13.37
N GLY A 253 -9.07 7.00 -13.65
CA GLY A 253 -8.47 6.83 -14.97
C GLY A 253 -8.84 7.98 -15.90
N TRP A 254 -8.09 8.09 -17.00
CA TRP A 254 -8.26 9.13 -18.00
C TRP A 254 -9.48 8.88 -18.88
N LYS A 255 -10.17 9.95 -19.27
CA LYS A 255 -11.38 9.87 -20.10
C LYS A 255 -11.17 9.33 -21.50
N ASP A 256 -9.94 9.29 -21.98
CA ASP A 256 -9.55 8.71 -23.28
C ASP A 256 -9.47 7.18 -23.25
N GLY A 257 -9.72 6.54 -22.10
CA GLY A 257 -9.75 5.09 -21.96
C GLY A 257 -8.36 4.43 -21.92
N ARG A 258 -7.26 5.19 -21.90
CA ARG A 258 -5.89 4.60 -21.92
C ARG A 258 -5.52 3.82 -20.65
N CYS A 259 -6.42 3.74 -19.68
CA CYS A 259 -6.27 3.04 -18.41
C CYS A 259 -7.13 1.77 -18.30
N ASP A 260 -7.92 1.45 -19.33
CA ASP A 260 -8.88 0.34 -19.35
C ASP A 260 -8.40 -0.87 -20.17
#